data_AF-J7RHY5-F1
#
_entry.id   AF-J7RHY5-F1
#
_cell.length_a   1.000
_cell.length_b   1.000
_cell.length_c   1.000
_cell.angle_alpha   90.00
_cell.angle_beta   90.00
_cell.angle_gamma   90.00
#
_symmetry.space_group_name_H-M   'P 1'
#
loop_
_entity.id
_entity.type
_entity.pdbx_description
1 polymer ?
#
loop_
_entity_poly.entity_id
_entity_poly.type
_entity_poly.pdbx_seq_one_letter_code
_entity_poly.pdbx_strand_id
1 'polypeptide(L)'
;MTVSALDLKQFINNGRVTVTPASKKDELSGPMAGLKLTGESYLLDNFEHYAKLRHVAYSEQTGGQDAALSEYLAELETTFNERYNASNEELEALKDDAKIEWCKGEGIDAPIVDGKCILTAEQMKNQELRKKLDTLTREYYPHVYAKPGTDKFSFISNSIRLVSENQTICFSVDTEQYEFDHDEIMEIGISVYDPRENLNTRTIPITRNYQLVVRESIGQRNRKHVCDYKDCYLLGESLVLSRKECVRFIQHLVNYYFICTTPEDRTWSRAILAHNASGDIHLLKDMGVKFPCPIDYDLKTLSSNSIYVLDTEKLHKWCYGEICCNLGRMLQLHRIPHSFLHNSGNDAHYTLQLLLALCDINHRRVYRLDDLKYMGDKIRTFLREIKESPGKVLPMSYAVAVLEHLDPAPAPPPAPAPQKPDKGKQKSDKGKKKNRRERKQRFRELLPQTEFHGMRAYDTAERAFLATLK
;
A
#
# COMPACT_ATOMS: atom_id res chain seq x y z
N MET A 1 60.53 18.33 25.99
CA MET A 1 59.99 19.62 25.49
C MET A 1 59.35 19.35 24.14
N THR A 2 58.00 19.48 24.06
CA THR A 2 57.13 19.89 22.90
C THR A 2 57.44 19.32 21.49
N VAL A 3 56.60 18.51 20.78
CA VAL A 3 55.18 18.61 20.31
C VAL A 3 54.96 19.89 19.46
N SER A 4 54.40 19.98 18.23
CA SER A 4 53.82 19.07 17.21
C SER A 4 53.57 19.83 15.86
N ALA A 5 53.43 19.05 14.78
CA ALA A 5 52.49 19.10 13.63
C ALA A 5 51.75 20.40 13.18
N LEU A 6 51.75 20.64 11.85
CA LEU A 6 50.58 20.97 10.99
C LEU A 6 51.03 21.00 9.51
N ASP A 7 50.73 19.96 8.72
CA ASP A 7 49.66 19.85 7.72
C ASP A 7 49.73 20.76 6.48
N LEU A 8 50.41 20.23 5.45
CA LEU A 8 49.84 19.86 4.15
C LEU A 8 48.64 20.69 3.65
N LYS A 9 48.95 21.89 3.18
CA LYS A 9 48.19 22.60 2.15
C LYS A 9 49.14 22.94 1.00
N GLN A 10 48.61 22.84 -0.23
CA GLN A 10 49.14 23.40 -1.48
C GLN A 10 50.27 22.65 -2.19
N PHE A 11 49.95 21.84 -3.20
CA PHE A 11 50.74 21.56 -4.41
C PHE A 11 49.78 20.81 -5.36
N ILE A 12 49.48 21.14 -6.62
CA ILE A 12 49.94 22.15 -7.55
C ILE A 12 48.83 22.36 -8.61
N ASN A 13 48.79 23.58 -9.12
CA ASN A 13 47.93 24.11 -10.15
C ASN A 13 48.62 24.00 -11.54
N ASN A 14 47.82 23.97 -12.60
CA ASN A 14 48.10 24.42 -13.97
C ASN A 14 48.74 23.47 -15.00
N GLY A 15 47.97 23.24 -16.08
CA GLY A 15 48.46 22.75 -17.38
C GLY A 15 47.34 22.69 -18.41
N ARG A 16 46.95 23.85 -18.97
CA ARG A 16 45.88 24.02 -19.96
C ARG A 16 46.50 24.05 -21.37
N VAL A 17 46.08 23.16 -22.29
CA VAL A 17 46.29 23.34 -23.73
C VAL A 17 45.02 22.93 -24.48
N THR A 18 44.55 23.85 -25.32
CA THR A 18 43.38 23.76 -26.21
C THR A 18 43.77 23.17 -27.57
N VAL A 19 43.01 22.20 -28.10
CA VAL A 19 42.90 21.93 -29.55
C VAL A 19 41.49 21.39 -29.89
N THR A 20 40.86 21.99 -30.88
CA THR A 20 39.77 21.45 -31.74
C THR A 20 40.12 21.86 -33.19
N PRO A 21 39.59 21.26 -34.29
CA PRO A 21 38.51 20.27 -34.41
C PRO A 21 38.74 19.12 -35.45
N ALA A 22 37.73 18.23 -35.54
CA ALA A 22 37.31 17.39 -36.68
C ALA A 22 38.09 16.10 -37.04
N SER A 23 37.47 14.92 -36.82
CA SER A 23 36.72 14.17 -37.86
C SER A 23 36.40 12.73 -37.41
N LYS A 24 35.20 12.27 -37.83
CA LYS A 24 34.73 10.90 -38.11
C LYS A 24 34.95 9.76 -37.09
N LYS A 25 33.80 9.11 -36.79
CA LYS A 25 33.56 7.68 -36.51
C LYS A 25 34.59 6.98 -35.61
N ASP A 26 34.16 6.57 -34.42
CA ASP A 26 34.19 5.17 -34.04
C ASP A 26 33.35 4.89 -32.80
N GLU A 27 32.78 3.68 -32.81
CA GLU A 27 32.01 3.02 -31.78
C GLU A 27 32.76 2.99 -30.45
N LEU A 28 32.07 3.29 -29.34
CA LEU A 28 32.54 2.91 -28.01
C LEU A 28 31.38 2.46 -27.14
N SER A 29 31.31 1.14 -27.08
CA SER A 29 30.49 0.31 -26.21
C SER A 29 31.09 0.26 -24.80
N GLY A 30 30.22 0.37 -23.79
CA GLY A 30 30.40 -0.19 -22.44
C GLY A 30 30.57 0.80 -21.27
N PRO A 31 30.18 0.43 -20.02
CA PRO A 31 29.78 -0.91 -19.55
C PRO A 31 28.42 -0.93 -18.81
N MET A 32 27.40 -1.57 -19.41
CA MET A 32 26.25 -2.15 -18.69
C MET A 32 26.13 -3.62 -19.08
N ALA A 33 27.22 -4.35 -18.85
CA ALA A 33 27.28 -5.80 -18.96
C ALA A 33 27.69 -6.34 -17.59
N GLY A 34 26.70 -6.61 -16.75
CA GLY A 34 26.95 -7.04 -15.37
C GLY A 34 25.76 -7.63 -14.63
N LEU A 35 24.75 -8.12 -15.34
CA LEU A 35 23.76 -9.09 -14.83
C LEU A 35 23.01 -9.69 -16.03
N LYS A 36 23.73 -10.43 -16.88
CA LYS A 36 23.09 -11.44 -17.71
C LYS A 36 22.71 -12.60 -16.79
N LEU A 37 21.46 -12.59 -16.31
CA LEU A 37 20.81 -13.83 -15.90
C LEU A 37 20.70 -14.68 -17.16
N THR A 38 21.59 -15.66 -17.26
CA THR A 38 21.69 -16.62 -18.34
C THR A 38 20.41 -17.45 -18.39
N GLY A 39 19.57 -17.25 -19.42
CA GLY A 39 18.73 -18.30 -20.00
C GLY A 39 17.70 -19.02 -19.13
N GLU A 40 17.29 -18.49 -17.98
CA GLU A 40 16.13 -19.02 -17.25
C GLU A 40 14.87 -18.32 -17.79
N SER A 41 13.99 -19.05 -18.49
CA SER A 41 12.64 -18.55 -18.72
C SER A 41 12.01 -18.29 -17.35
N TYR A 42 11.36 -17.15 -17.18
CA TYR A 42 10.62 -16.92 -15.95
C TYR A 42 9.55 -17.99 -15.82
N LEU A 43 9.32 -18.50 -14.61
CA LEU A 43 8.35 -19.58 -14.36
C LEU A 43 7.00 -19.32 -15.05
N LEU A 44 6.54 -18.06 -14.99
CA LEU A 44 5.29 -17.61 -15.59
C LEU A 44 5.31 -17.65 -17.14
N ASP A 45 6.46 -17.46 -17.78
CA ASP A 45 6.59 -17.48 -19.24
C ASP A 45 6.40 -18.88 -19.82
N ASN A 46 6.49 -19.93 -18.99
CA ASN A 46 6.21 -21.30 -19.40
C ASN A 46 4.71 -21.54 -19.66
N PHE A 47 3.84 -20.62 -19.25
CA PHE A 47 2.42 -20.69 -19.51
C PHE A 47 2.06 -19.83 -20.72
N GLU A 48 1.38 -20.45 -21.68
CA GLU A 48 1.01 -19.81 -22.96
C GLU A 48 0.26 -18.48 -22.77
N HIS A 49 -0.61 -18.41 -21.78
CA HIS A 49 -1.36 -17.20 -21.43
C HIS A 49 -0.44 -16.03 -21.09
N TYR A 50 0.46 -16.20 -20.12
CA TYR A 50 1.39 -15.16 -19.66
C TYR A 50 2.45 -14.80 -20.71
N ALA A 51 2.86 -15.78 -21.53
CA ALA A 51 3.75 -15.53 -22.67
C ALA A 51 3.09 -14.61 -23.70
N LYS A 52 1.80 -14.82 -24.01
CA LYS A 52 1.04 -13.96 -24.94
C LYS A 52 0.90 -12.54 -24.41
N LEU A 53 0.64 -12.36 -23.11
CA LEU A 53 0.47 -11.02 -22.51
C LEU A 53 1.71 -10.12 -22.67
N ARG A 54 2.93 -10.68 -22.69
CA ARG A 54 4.16 -9.90 -22.90
C ARG A 54 4.27 -9.26 -24.29
N HIS A 55 3.53 -9.76 -25.26
CA HIS A 55 3.52 -9.24 -26.64
C HIS A 55 2.34 -8.31 -26.90
N VAL A 56 1.57 -7.97 -25.86
CA VAL A 56 0.48 -6.99 -25.95
C VAL A 56 1.08 -5.61 -25.70
N ALA A 57 1.17 -4.77 -26.73
CA ALA A 57 1.56 -3.38 -26.58
C ALA A 57 0.38 -2.56 -26.06
N TYR A 58 0.67 -1.55 -25.25
CA TYR A 58 -0.29 -0.51 -24.95
C TYR A 58 -0.56 0.29 -26.23
N SER A 59 -1.81 0.30 -26.67
CA SER A 59 -2.29 1.26 -27.65
C SER A 59 -3.07 2.33 -26.88
N GLU A 60 -2.67 3.59 -27.01
CA GLU A 60 -3.47 4.71 -26.53
C GLU A 60 -4.92 4.51 -27.02
N GLN A 61 -5.86 4.45 -26.08
CA GLN A 61 -7.27 4.41 -26.47
C GLN A 61 -7.54 5.69 -27.26
N THR A 62 -8.19 5.56 -28.42
CA THR A 62 -8.54 6.65 -29.34
C THR A 62 -8.70 8.01 -28.64
N GLY A 63 -7.99 9.05 -29.09
CA GLY A 63 -7.69 10.30 -28.35
C GLY A 63 -8.83 11.10 -27.71
N GLY A 64 -10.08 10.64 -27.73
CA GLY A 64 -11.17 11.16 -26.91
C GLY A 64 -11.04 10.85 -25.41
N GLN A 65 -10.45 9.72 -24.99
CA GLN A 65 -10.28 9.42 -23.56
C GLN A 65 -9.18 10.27 -22.90
N ASP A 66 -8.02 10.40 -23.54
CA ASP A 66 -6.93 11.25 -23.03
C ASP A 66 -7.34 12.73 -22.99
N ALA A 67 -8.14 13.18 -23.96
CA ALA A 67 -8.72 14.51 -23.95
C ALA A 67 -9.70 14.70 -22.78
N ALA A 68 -10.61 13.75 -22.56
CA ALA A 68 -11.56 13.80 -21.44
C ALA A 68 -10.87 13.73 -20.08
N LEU A 69 -9.81 12.93 -19.94
CA LEU A 69 -8.99 12.87 -18.73
C LEU A 69 -8.26 14.19 -18.48
N SER A 70 -7.65 14.77 -19.52
CA SER A 70 -6.94 16.04 -19.41
C SER A 70 -7.90 17.19 -19.05
N GLU A 71 -9.10 17.21 -19.64
CA GLU A 71 -10.17 18.13 -19.29
C GLU A 71 -10.61 17.96 -17.83
N TYR A 72 -10.83 16.72 -17.38
CA TYR A 72 -11.20 16.42 -16.00
C TYR A 72 -10.11 16.85 -15.00
N LEU A 73 -8.83 16.61 -15.29
CA LEU A 73 -7.75 17.03 -14.41
C LEU A 73 -7.64 18.56 -14.31
N ALA A 74 -7.91 19.29 -15.40
CA ALA A 74 -7.95 20.76 -15.39
C ALA A 74 -9.16 21.31 -14.61
N GLU A 75 -10.32 20.66 -14.73
CA GLU A 75 -11.52 20.94 -13.92
C GLU A 75 -11.24 20.71 -12.43
N LEU A 76 -10.57 19.59 -12.11
CA LEU A 76 -10.17 19.23 -10.75
C LEU A 76 -9.22 20.27 -10.14
N GLU A 77 -8.20 20.69 -10.90
CA GLU A 77 -7.25 21.73 -10.49
C GLU A 77 -7.96 23.05 -10.18
N THR A 78 -8.86 23.47 -11.07
CA THR A 78 -9.64 24.71 -10.89
C THR A 78 -10.48 24.64 -9.61
N THR A 79 -11.22 23.54 -9.43
CA THR A 79 -12.09 23.31 -8.27
C THR A 79 -11.30 23.30 -6.95
N PHE A 80 -10.15 22.64 -6.92
CA PHE A 80 -9.29 22.59 -5.75
C PHE A 80 -8.69 23.98 -5.42
N ASN A 81 -8.31 24.76 -6.45
CA ASN A 81 -7.76 26.09 -6.24
C ASN A 81 -8.82 27.06 -5.69
N GLU A 82 -10.01 27.08 -6.29
CA GLU A 82 -11.14 27.88 -5.83
C GLU A 82 -11.50 27.55 -4.38
N ARG A 83 -11.61 26.25 -4.04
CA ARG A 83 -11.92 25.85 -2.67
C ARG A 83 -10.78 26.15 -1.70
N TYR A 84 -9.53 26.04 -2.12
CA TYR A 84 -8.38 26.40 -1.28
C TYR A 84 -8.40 27.89 -0.92
N ASN A 85 -8.68 28.77 -1.89
CA ASN A 85 -8.75 30.21 -1.65
C ASN A 85 -9.93 30.56 -0.73
N ALA A 86 -11.13 30.06 -1.04
CA ALA A 86 -12.32 30.26 -0.20
C ALA A 86 -12.11 29.73 1.23
N SER A 87 -11.52 28.55 1.37
CA SER A 87 -11.22 27.94 2.67
C SER A 87 -10.24 28.77 3.50
N ASN A 88 -9.24 29.41 2.88
CA ASN A 88 -8.29 30.24 3.60
C ASN A 88 -8.90 31.57 4.02
N GLU A 89 -9.72 32.17 3.16
CA GLU A 89 -10.46 33.39 3.48
C GLU A 89 -11.42 33.17 4.66
N GLU A 90 -12.21 32.08 4.62
CA GLU A 90 -13.10 31.65 5.71
C GLU A 90 -12.33 31.42 7.03
N LEU A 91 -11.17 30.74 6.97
CA LEU A 91 -10.35 30.46 8.15
C LEU A 91 -9.70 31.73 8.73
N GLU A 92 -9.17 32.61 7.89
CA GLU A 92 -8.56 33.85 8.38
C GLU A 92 -9.61 34.79 8.98
N ALA A 93 -10.82 34.86 8.43
CA ALA A 93 -11.93 35.58 9.05
C ALA A 93 -12.26 35.05 10.46
N LEU A 94 -12.35 33.72 10.63
CA LEU A 94 -12.56 33.10 11.94
C LEU A 94 -11.43 33.39 12.93
N LYS A 95 -10.18 33.41 12.46
CA LYS A 95 -9.03 33.79 13.29
C LYS A 95 -9.09 35.25 13.70
N ASP A 96 -9.51 36.13 12.80
CA ASP A 96 -9.65 37.55 13.10
C ASP A 96 -10.78 37.80 14.10
N ASP A 97 -11.92 37.14 13.97
CA ASP A 97 -13.00 37.15 14.97
C ASP A 97 -12.52 36.68 16.34
N ALA A 98 -11.76 35.57 16.38
CA ALA A 98 -11.20 35.05 17.63
C ALA A 98 -10.17 36.01 18.28
N LYS A 99 -9.39 36.73 17.48
CA LYS A 99 -8.49 37.78 17.98
C LYS A 99 -9.28 38.96 18.56
N ILE A 100 -10.37 39.36 17.91
CA ILE A 100 -11.25 40.44 18.39
C ILE A 100 -11.88 40.04 19.72
N GLU A 101 -12.41 38.82 19.83
CA GLU A 101 -12.97 38.31 21.10
C GLU A 101 -11.94 38.27 22.22
N TRP A 102 -10.71 37.83 21.93
CA TRP A 102 -9.63 37.82 22.90
C TRP A 102 -9.24 39.23 23.36
N CYS A 103 -9.12 40.19 22.43
CA CYS A 103 -8.83 41.60 22.78
C CYS A 103 -9.90 42.19 23.69
N LYS A 104 -11.18 41.92 23.40
CA LYS A 104 -12.31 42.35 24.24
C LYS A 104 -12.25 41.74 25.64
N GLY A 105 -11.88 40.47 25.75
CA GLY A 105 -11.74 39.77 27.04
C GLY A 105 -10.60 40.31 27.91
N GLU A 106 -9.49 40.69 27.31
CA GLU A 106 -8.31 41.23 28.00
C GLU A 106 -8.35 42.76 28.20
N GLY A 107 -9.39 43.45 27.68
CA GLY A 107 -9.49 44.91 27.72
C GLY A 107 -8.44 45.63 26.87
N ILE A 108 -7.95 44.97 25.82
CA ILE A 108 -6.94 45.51 24.89
C ILE A 108 -7.64 46.25 23.75
N ASP A 109 -7.32 47.54 23.58
CA ASP A 109 -7.78 48.33 22.44
C ASP A 109 -6.84 48.15 21.25
N ALA A 110 -7.06 47.08 20.49
CA ALA A 110 -6.30 46.76 19.29
C ALA A 110 -6.95 47.40 18.04
N PRO A 111 -6.18 48.04 17.14
CA PRO A 111 -6.74 48.64 15.94
C PRO A 111 -7.33 47.56 15.02
N ILE A 112 -8.57 47.79 14.58
CA ILE A 112 -9.28 46.95 13.62
C ILE A 112 -9.27 47.70 12.28
N VAL A 113 -8.64 47.11 11.26
CA VAL A 113 -8.59 47.67 9.90
C VAL A 113 -9.20 46.64 8.95
N ASP A 114 -10.24 47.03 8.21
CA ASP A 114 -10.97 46.16 7.27
C ASP A 114 -11.44 44.84 7.91
N GLY A 115 -11.90 44.89 9.16
CA GLY A 115 -12.34 43.72 9.93
C GLY A 115 -11.20 42.87 10.50
N LYS A 116 -9.94 43.22 10.27
CA LYS A 116 -8.76 42.48 10.75
C LYS A 116 -8.23 43.10 12.04
N CYS A 117 -8.07 42.28 13.07
CA CYS A 117 -7.46 42.70 14.33
C CYS A 117 -5.93 42.72 14.20
N ILE A 118 -5.34 43.91 14.32
CA ILE A 118 -3.89 44.09 14.25
C ILE A 118 -3.33 44.01 15.68
N LEU A 119 -2.73 42.87 15.99
CA LEU A 119 -2.07 42.61 17.26
C LEU A 119 -0.57 42.94 17.20
N THR A 120 -0.01 43.42 18.31
CA THR A 120 1.44 43.58 18.45
C THR A 120 2.15 42.23 18.54
N ALA A 121 3.46 42.21 18.25
CA ALA A 121 4.26 40.99 18.32
C ALA A 121 4.30 40.36 19.73
N GLU A 122 4.07 41.15 20.79
CA GLU A 122 3.97 40.66 22.17
C GLU A 122 2.62 40.02 22.46
N GLN A 123 1.53 40.61 21.96
CA GLN A 123 0.18 40.04 22.09
C GLN A 123 0.07 38.71 21.32
N MET A 124 0.72 38.61 20.15
CA MET A 124 0.83 37.36 19.38
C MET A 124 1.71 36.28 20.04
N LYS A 125 2.45 36.60 21.10
CA LYS A 125 3.19 35.62 21.92
C LYS A 125 2.34 35.08 23.08
N ASN A 126 1.14 35.60 23.31
CA ASN A 126 0.25 35.08 24.34
C ASN A 126 -0.08 33.60 24.04
N GLN A 127 0.19 32.74 25.03
CA GLN A 127 0.07 31.30 24.88
C GLN A 127 -1.39 30.84 24.75
N GLU A 128 -2.34 31.53 25.37
CA GLU A 128 -3.76 31.19 25.31
C GLU A 128 -4.38 31.54 23.96
N LEU A 129 -4.05 32.71 23.42
CA LEU A 129 -4.47 33.10 22.07
C LEU A 129 -3.92 32.12 21.03
N ARG A 130 -2.64 31.75 21.13
CA ARG A 130 -2.03 30.75 20.23
C ARG A 130 -2.77 29.41 20.30
N LYS A 131 -3.03 28.90 21.52
CA LYS A 131 -3.79 27.66 21.71
C LYS A 131 -5.19 27.75 21.10
N LYS A 132 -5.88 28.88 21.23
CA LYS A 132 -7.20 29.10 20.60
C LYS A 132 -7.10 29.10 19.08
N LEU A 133 -6.14 29.81 18.49
CA LEU A 133 -5.93 29.86 17.05
C LEU A 133 -5.50 28.50 16.46
N ASP A 134 -4.67 27.76 17.17
CA ASP A 134 -4.25 26.40 16.78
C ASP A 134 -5.44 25.42 16.84
N THR A 135 -6.28 25.55 17.88
CA THR A 135 -7.51 24.75 18.01
C THR A 135 -8.47 25.05 16.87
N LEU A 136 -8.72 26.32 16.56
CA LEU A 136 -9.54 26.74 15.43
C LEU A 136 -8.99 26.21 14.11
N THR A 137 -7.68 26.33 13.88
CA THR A 137 -7.04 25.82 12.66
C THR A 137 -7.21 24.30 12.51
N ARG A 138 -7.14 23.55 13.62
CA ARG A 138 -7.31 22.09 13.62
C ARG A 138 -8.77 21.65 13.46
N GLU A 139 -9.71 22.41 14.02
CA GLU A 139 -11.14 22.07 13.99
C GLU A 139 -11.85 22.58 12.73
N TYR A 140 -11.27 23.60 12.08
CA TYR A 140 -11.81 24.24 10.89
C TYR A 140 -12.02 23.26 9.74
N TYR A 141 -13.11 23.50 9.02
CA TYR A 141 -13.60 22.62 7.98
C TYR A 141 -14.46 23.38 6.96
N PRO A 142 -14.38 23.04 5.65
CA PRO A 142 -13.46 22.12 4.99
C PRO A 142 -12.09 22.72 4.73
N HIS A 143 -11.05 21.95 5.04
CA HIS A 143 -9.66 22.29 4.73
C HIS A 143 -9.22 21.60 3.44
N VAL A 144 -8.49 22.31 2.58
CA VAL A 144 -7.92 21.74 1.34
C VAL A 144 -6.46 21.37 1.59
N TYR A 145 -6.18 20.08 1.68
CA TYR A 145 -4.86 19.56 2.05
C TYR A 145 -3.84 19.54 0.90
N ALA A 146 -4.32 19.48 -0.33
CA ALA A 146 -3.52 19.42 -1.55
C ALA A 146 -3.79 20.63 -2.44
N LYS A 147 -3.04 21.71 -2.25
CA LYS A 147 -3.12 22.89 -3.13
C LYS A 147 -2.57 22.54 -4.52
N PRO A 148 -3.22 22.94 -5.62
CA PRO A 148 -2.64 22.80 -6.96
C PRO A 148 -1.24 23.41 -7.06
N GLY A 149 -0.36 22.73 -7.81
CA GLY A 149 1.07 23.06 -7.90
C GLY A 149 1.94 22.57 -6.74
N THR A 150 1.39 21.88 -5.74
CA THR A 150 2.16 21.20 -4.70
C THR A 150 2.37 19.72 -5.02
N ASP A 151 3.42 19.12 -4.45
CA ASP A 151 3.73 17.69 -4.58
C ASP A 151 2.51 16.79 -4.26
N LYS A 152 1.69 17.19 -3.27
CA LYS A 152 0.48 16.45 -2.87
C LYS A 152 -0.57 16.40 -3.97
N PHE A 153 -0.77 17.52 -4.68
CA PHE A 153 -1.72 17.57 -5.78
C PHE A 153 -1.20 16.79 -7.00
N SER A 154 0.10 16.93 -7.31
CA SER A 154 0.74 16.15 -8.38
C SER A 154 0.58 14.65 -8.18
N PHE A 155 0.66 14.15 -6.95
CA PHE A 155 0.41 12.75 -6.67
C PHE A 155 -1.04 12.34 -6.90
N ILE A 156 -2.02 13.16 -6.50
CA ILE A 156 -3.44 12.88 -6.76
C ILE A 156 -3.68 12.82 -8.28
N SER A 157 -3.24 13.85 -9.01
CA SER A 157 -3.44 13.92 -10.46
C SER A 157 -2.74 12.78 -11.20
N ASN A 158 -1.50 12.44 -10.80
CA ASN A 158 -0.75 11.36 -11.43
C ASN A 158 -1.28 9.99 -11.06
N SER A 159 -1.81 9.79 -9.84
CA SER A 159 -2.50 8.55 -9.46
C SER A 159 -3.76 8.34 -10.31
N ILE A 160 -4.58 9.38 -10.45
CA ILE A 160 -5.79 9.35 -11.30
C ILE A 160 -5.40 9.05 -12.75
N ARG A 161 -4.37 9.74 -13.27
CA ARG A 161 -3.86 9.55 -14.64
C ARG A 161 -3.42 8.10 -14.89
N LEU A 162 -2.51 7.59 -14.06
CA LEU A 162 -1.94 6.25 -14.21
C LEU A 162 -3.00 5.14 -14.22
N VAL A 163 -4.03 5.27 -13.40
CA VAL A 163 -5.09 4.25 -13.27
C VAL A 163 -6.19 4.44 -14.32
N SER A 164 -6.63 5.69 -14.58
CA SER A 164 -7.73 5.99 -15.52
C SER A 164 -7.36 5.70 -16.97
N GLU A 165 -6.08 5.88 -17.35
CA GLU A 165 -5.57 5.54 -18.69
C GLU A 165 -5.56 4.01 -18.92
N ASN A 166 -5.81 3.18 -17.89
CA ASN A 166 -5.67 1.73 -17.95
C ASN A 166 -4.30 1.27 -18.46
N GLN A 167 -3.25 2.09 -18.33
CA GLN A 167 -1.89 1.79 -18.77
C GLN A 167 -1.04 1.14 -17.66
N THR A 168 -1.53 1.12 -16.42
CA THR A 168 -0.73 0.74 -15.26
C THR A 168 -1.09 -0.65 -14.73
N ILE A 169 -0.10 -1.53 -14.69
CA ILE A 169 -0.17 -2.80 -13.96
C ILE A 169 -0.07 -2.48 -12.46
N CYS A 170 -1.12 -2.80 -11.71
CA CYS A 170 -1.19 -2.53 -10.28
C CYS A 170 -0.91 -3.81 -9.49
N PHE A 171 0.15 -3.80 -8.70
CA PHE A 171 0.58 -4.88 -7.84
C PHE A 171 0.29 -4.52 -6.38
N SER A 172 -0.89 -4.89 -5.89
CA SER A 172 -1.32 -4.64 -4.52
C SER A 172 -0.70 -5.65 -3.56
N VAL A 173 -0.20 -5.16 -2.43
CA VAL A 173 0.40 -5.96 -1.37
C VAL A 173 -0.16 -5.51 -0.02
N ASP A 174 -0.38 -6.48 0.86
CA ASP A 174 -0.65 -6.25 2.27
C ASP A 174 0.07 -7.33 3.10
N THR A 175 0.66 -6.96 4.24
CA THR A 175 1.38 -7.90 5.10
C THR A 175 0.85 -7.87 6.53
N GLU A 176 0.62 -9.05 7.10
CA GLU A 176 0.19 -9.18 8.49
C GLU A 176 1.35 -9.66 9.36
N GLN A 177 1.62 -8.89 10.42
CA GLN A 177 2.66 -9.15 11.40
C GLN A 177 2.07 -9.74 12.68
N TYR A 178 2.90 -10.46 13.44
CA TYR A 178 2.50 -10.96 14.74
C TYR A 178 2.40 -9.81 15.76
N GLU A 179 1.28 -9.72 16.48
CA GLU A 179 0.98 -8.59 17.37
C GLU A 179 1.96 -8.40 18.54
N PHE A 180 2.76 -9.43 18.86
CA PHE A 180 3.77 -9.40 19.91
C PHE A 180 5.21 -9.31 19.36
N ASP A 181 5.41 -9.54 18.06
CA ASP A 181 6.70 -9.45 17.39
C ASP A 181 6.52 -8.93 15.96
N HIS A 182 6.82 -7.65 15.77
CA HIS A 182 6.64 -6.96 14.49
C HIS A 182 7.66 -7.44 13.43
N ASP A 183 8.70 -8.16 13.81
CA ASP A 183 9.67 -8.72 12.85
C ASP A 183 9.18 -10.05 12.24
N GLU A 184 8.13 -10.65 12.81
CA GLU A 184 7.57 -11.92 12.34
C GLU A 184 6.34 -11.71 11.47
N ILE A 185 6.51 -11.99 10.18
CA ILE A 185 5.44 -11.93 9.18
C ILE A 185 4.67 -13.26 9.18
N MET A 186 3.35 -13.15 9.33
CA MET A 186 2.44 -14.28 9.38
C MET A 186 1.81 -14.56 8.02
N GLU A 187 1.39 -13.50 7.33
CA GLU A 187 0.64 -13.59 6.09
C GLU A 187 1.06 -12.48 5.11
N ILE A 188 0.91 -12.78 3.83
CA ILE A 188 1.21 -11.85 2.73
C ILE A 188 0.07 -11.98 1.73
N GLY A 189 -0.65 -10.89 1.53
CA GLY A 189 -1.66 -10.74 0.51
C GLY A 189 -1.08 -10.10 -0.73
N ILE A 190 -1.48 -10.61 -1.88
CA ILE A 190 -1.10 -10.05 -3.18
C ILE A 190 -2.33 -10.03 -4.06
N SER A 191 -2.62 -8.87 -4.65
CA SER A 191 -3.70 -8.74 -5.63
C SER A 191 -3.17 -7.95 -6.83
N VAL A 192 -3.21 -8.57 -8.01
CA VAL A 192 -2.67 -7.98 -9.23
C VAL A 192 -3.79 -7.65 -10.20
N TYR A 193 -3.87 -6.39 -10.60
CA TYR A 193 -4.64 -5.94 -11.75
C TYR A 193 -3.70 -5.73 -12.93
N ASP A 194 -3.89 -6.53 -13.97
CA ASP A 194 -3.17 -6.40 -15.24
C ASP A 194 -4.15 -5.92 -16.32
N PRO A 195 -4.03 -4.68 -16.80
CA PRO A 195 -4.89 -4.18 -17.86
C PRO A 195 -4.83 -5.00 -19.15
N ARG A 196 -3.71 -5.70 -19.41
CA ARG A 196 -3.53 -6.55 -20.59
C ARG A 196 -4.49 -7.74 -20.59
N GLU A 197 -4.84 -8.26 -19.41
CA GLU A 197 -5.85 -9.30 -19.25
C GLU A 197 -7.29 -8.77 -19.41
N ASN A 198 -7.47 -7.45 -19.33
CA ASN A 198 -8.76 -6.78 -19.22
C ASN A 198 -9.18 -5.99 -20.47
N LEU A 199 -8.35 -5.96 -21.52
CA LEU A 199 -8.62 -5.23 -22.77
C LEU A 199 -10.00 -5.55 -23.40
N ASN A 200 -10.43 -6.80 -23.30
CA ASN A 200 -11.70 -7.28 -23.88
C ASN A 200 -12.82 -7.43 -22.85
N THR A 201 -12.54 -7.23 -21.57
CA THR A 201 -13.50 -7.46 -20.48
C THR A 201 -14.14 -6.15 -20.08
N ARG A 202 -15.38 -5.91 -20.54
CA ARG A 202 -16.06 -4.61 -20.37
C ARG A 202 -16.83 -4.42 -19.06
N THR A 203 -16.96 -5.44 -18.21
CA THR A 203 -17.92 -5.38 -17.08
C THR A 203 -17.29 -5.58 -15.72
N ILE A 204 -16.41 -6.58 -15.55
CA ILE A 204 -15.79 -6.88 -14.25
C ILE A 204 -14.29 -7.09 -14.47
N PRO A 205 -13.41 -6.29 -13.85
CA PRO A 205 -11.98 -6.45 -14.01
C PRO A 205 -11.53 -7.78 -13.39
N ILE A 206 -10.79 -8.55 -14.18
CA ILE A 206 -10.11 -9.76 -13.74
C ILE A 206 -8.89 -9.32 -12.91
N THR A 207 -8.80 -9.87 -11.70
CA THR A 207 -7.68 -9.67 -10.79
C THR A 207 -7.13 -11.03 -10.37
N ARG A 208 -5.81 -11.11 -10.19
CA ARG A 208 -5.12 -12.31 -9.70
C ARG A 208 -4.83 -12.13 -8.22
N ASN A 209 -5.46 -12.93 -7.38
CA ASN A 209 -5.40 -12.79 -5.93
C ASN A 209 -4.69 -13.98 -5.30
N TYR A 210 -3.76 -13.72 -4.39
CA TYR A 210 -2.99 -14.72 -3.69
C TYR A 210 -2.93 -14.35 -2.20
N GLN A 211 -3.13 -15.34 -1.33
CA GLN A 211 -2.80 -15.22 0.08
C GLN A 211 -1.73 -16.26 0.41
N LEU A 212 -0.57 -15.79 0.85
CA LEU A 212 0.53 -16.63 1.31
C LEU A 212 0.55 -16.64 2.82
N VAL A 213 0.52 -17.83 3.41
CA VAL A 213 0.63 -18.00 4.86
C VAL A 213 1.98 -18.63 5.17
N VAL A 214 2.75 -17.98 6.03
CA VAL A 214 4.08 -18.44 6.40
C VAL A 214 3.94 -19.66 7.32
N ARG A 215 4.51 -20.78 6.89
CA ARG A 215 4.39 -22.09 7.55
C ARG A 215 4.91 -22.06 8.97
N GLU A 216 6.01 -21.36 9.19
CA GLU A 216 6.68 -21.25 10.48
C GLU A 216 5.79 -20.57 11.53
N SER A 217 4.99 -19.59 11.11
CA SER A 217 4.08 -18.79 11.94
C SER A 217 2.63 -19.27 11.86
N ILE A 218 2.37 -20.49 11.36
CA ILE A 218 0.99 -20.98 11.24
C ILE A 218 0.26 -21.06 12.58
N GLY A 219 0.99 -21.41 13.66
CA GLY A 219 0.46 -21.48 15.02
C GLY A 219 0.34 -20.12 15.74
N GLN A 220 0.88 -19.06 15.15
CA GLN A 220 0.76 -17.69 15.66
C GLN A 220 -0.54 -17.08 15.11
N ARG A 221 -1.29 -16.46 16.02
CA ARG A 221 -2.61 -15.87 15.76
C ARG A 221 -2.73 -14.59 16.56
N ASN A 222 -3.13 -13.51 15.89
CA ASN A 222 -3.43 -12.23 16.53
C ASN A 222 -4.80 -12.32 17.22
N ARG A 223 -4.89 -11.95 18.49
CA ARG A 223 -6.15 -12.02 19.25
C ARG A 223 -6.40 -10.82 20.14
N LYS A 224 -5.34 -10.14 20.57
CA LYS A 224 -5.43 -9.09 21.58
C LYS A 224 -5.75 -7.73 20.97
N HIS A 225 -5.11 -7.41 19.84
CA HIS A 225 -5.19 -6.10 19.20
C HIS A 225 -5.97 -6.14 17.89
N VAL A 226 -5.96 -7.29 17.21
CA VAL A 226 -6.56 -7.50 15.89
C VAL A 226 -7.38 -8.79 15.91
N CYS A 227 -8.50 -8.82 15.18
CA CYS A 227 -9.32 -10.03 15.05
C CYS A 227 -8.62 -11.05 14.12
N ASP A 228 -8.61 -12.32 14.52
CA ASP A 228 -8.03 -13.39 13.71
C ASP A 228 -8.97 -13.81 12.57
N TYR A 229 -8.68 -13.38 11.35
CA TYR A 229 -9.40 -13.80 10.14
C TYR A 229 -8.48 -14.47 9.11
N LYS A 230 -7.33 -14.96 9.58
CA LYS A 230 -6.32 -15.65 8.78
C LYS A 230 -6.87 -16.78 7.91
N ASP A 231 -7.88 -17.50 8.43
CA ASP A 231 -8.51 -18.66 7.77
C ASP A 231 -9.70 -18.30 6.85
N CYS A 232 -10.09 -17.02 6.79
CA CYS A 232 -11.27 -16.53 6.09
C CYS A 232 -10.93 -15.82 4.76
N TYR A 233 -10.21 -16.52 3.87
CA TYR A 233 -9.83 -15.98 2.57
C TYR A 233 -10.95 -16.16 1.54
N LEU A 234 -11.43 -15.05 0.97
CA LEU A 234 -12.63 -15.06 0.12
C LEU A 234 -12.36 -15.41 -1.34
N LEU A 235 -11.12 -15.24 -1.80
CA LEU A 235 -10.77 -15.21 -3.22
C LEU A 235 -10.09 -16.49 -3.71
N GLY A 236 -10.11 -17.56 -2.91
CA GLY A 236 -9.57 -18.87 -3.28
C GLY A 236 -9.01 -19.63 -2.09
N GLU A 237 -7.99 -20.46 -2.34
CA GLU A 237 -7.26 -21.21 -1.31
C GLU A 237 -6.08 -20.42 -0.75
N SER A 238 -5.86 -20.47 0.57
CA SER A 238 -4.66 -19.91 1.20
C SER A 238 -3.45 -20.83 0.97
N LEU A 239 -2.33 -20.26 0.49
CA LEU A 239 -1.13 -21.01 0.13
C LEU A 239 -0.14 -21.04 1.31
N VAL A 240 0.01 -22.22 1.94
CA VAL A 240 0.92 -22.39 3.08
C VAL A 240 2.31 -22.82 2.61
N LEU A 241 3.25 -21.89 2.68
CA LEU A 241 4.64 -22.03 2.20
C LEU A 241 5.63 -21.71 3.33
N SER A 242 6.83 -22.30 3.31
CA SER A 242 7.90 -21.83 4.19
C SER A 242 8.34 -20.43 3.80
N ARG A 243 8.83 -19.61 4.74
CA ARG A 243 9.32 -18.24 4.47
C ARG A 243 10.20 -18.13 3.22
N LYS A 244 11.13 -19.07 3.00
CA LYS A 244 12.00 -19.10 1.81
C LYS A 244 11.24 -19.28 0.49
N GLU A 245 10.19 -20.10 0.52
CA GLU A 245 9.35 -20.38 -0.64
C GLU A 245 8.34 -19.25 -0.87
N CYS A 246 7.86 -18.56 0.18
CA CYS A 246 7.12 -17.31 0.04
C CYS A 246 7.93 -16.26 -0.73
N VAL A 247 9.19 -16.04 -0.33
CA VAL A 247 10.10 -15.10 -1.03
C VAL A 247 10.29 -15.51 -2.49
N ARG A 248 10.51 -16.80 -2.77
CA ARG A 248 10.63 -17.29 -4.15
C ARG A 248 9.36 -17.04 -4.96
N PHE A 249 8.20 -17.32 -4.39
CA PHE A 249 6.90 -17.10 -5.02
C PHE A 249 6.73 -15.62 -5.38
N ILE A 250 6.96 -14.72 -4.43
CA ILE A 250 6.86 -13.26 -4.64
C ILE A 250 7.89 -12.81 -5.67
N GLN A 251 9.13 -13.30 -5.60
CA GLN A 251 10.18 -12.95 -6.55
C GLN A 251 9.81 -13.37 -7.98
N HIS A 252 9.16 -14.51 -8.18
CA HIS A 252 8.68 -14.91 -9.50
C HIS A 252 7.63 -13.94 -10.04
N LEU A 253 6.68 -13.52 -9.20
CA LEU A 253 5.68 -12.51 -9.59
C LEU A 253 6.34 -11.16 -9.88
N VAL A 254 7.24 -10.70 -9.01
CA VAL A 254 7.96 -9.44 -9.16
C VAL A 254 8.78 -9.45 -10.46
N ASN A 255 9.49 -10.53 -10.72
CA ASN A 255 10.27 -10.68 -11.95
C ASN A 255 9.37 -10.66 -13.20
N TYR A 256 8.19 -11.26 -13.14
CA TYR A 256 7.28 -11.27 -14.27
C TYR A 256 6.68 -9.89 -14.56
N TYR A 257 6.15 -9.21 -13.54
CA TYR A 257 5.43 -7.95 -13.71
C TYR A 257 6.33 -6.71 -13.80
N PHE A 258 7.49 -6.72 -13.14
CA PHE A 258 8.37 -5.54 -13.08
C PHE A 258 9.57 -5.59 -14.03
N ILE A 259 9.99 -6.77 -14.52
CA ILE A 259 11.10 -6.86 -15.49
C ILE A 259 10.56 -6.88 -16.91
N CYS A 260 10.86 -5.81 -17.66
CA CYS A 260 10.52 -5.71 -19.07
C CYS A 260 11.46 -6.54 -19.93
N THR A 261 10.95 -7.59 -20.55
CA THR A 261 11.72 -8.44 -21.48
C THR A 261 11.52 -8.03 -22.94
N THR A 262 10.30 -7.69 -23.32
CA THR A 262 9.89 -7.33 -24.69
C THR A 262 9.77 -5.81 -24.85
N PRO A 263 9.92 -5.27 -26.08
CA PRO A 263 9.68 -3.85 -26.34
C PRO A 263 8.22 -3.46 -26.10
N GLU A 264 7.27 -4.36 -26.38
CA GLU A 264 5.84 -4.13 -26.13
C GLU A 264 5.55 -3.99 -24.63
N ASP A 265 6.17 -4.82 -23.78
CA ASP A 265 5.98 -4.75 -22.33
C ASP A 265 6.48 -3.42 -21.73
N ARG A 266 7.48 -2.78 -22.34
CA ARG A 266 8.00 -1.47 -21.91
C ARG A 266 6.98 -0.33 -22.07
N THR A 267 5.94 -0.52 -22.87
CA THR A 267 4.90 0.50 -23.07
C THR A 267 3.95 0.63 -21.88
N TRP A 268 3.94 -0.35 -20.97
CA TRP A 268 3.08 -0.35 -19.78
C TRP A 268 3.79 0.29 -18.58
N SER A 269 3.01 0.99 -17.77
CA SER A 269 3.43 1.53 -16.48
C SER A 269 3.27 0.48 -15.37
N ARG A 270 4.04 0.60 -14.29
CA ARG A 270 4.08 -0.38 -13.20
C ARG A 270 3.95 0.32 -11.87
N ALA A 271 3.00 -0.13 -11.06
CA ALA A 271 2.76 0.42 -9.73
C ALA A 271 2.68 -0.68 -8.66
N ILE A 272 3.31 -0.42 -7.51
CA ILE A 272 3.03 -1.13 -6.27
C ILE A 272 1.92 -0.36 -5.55
N LEU A 273 0.95 -1.09 -5.04
CA LEU A 273 -0.18 -0.56 -4.29
C LEU A 273 -0.20 -1.15 -2.90
N ALA A 274 -0.50 -0.31 -1.90
CA ALA A 274 -0.73 -0.76 -0.53
C ALA A 274 -1.46 0.34 0.27
N HIS A 275 -1.93 -0.03 1.46
CA HIS A 275 -2.50 0.89 2.44
C HIS A 275 -1.41 1.20 3.48
N ASN A 276 -0.73 2.34 3.36
CA ASN A 276 0.57 2.64 4.00
C ASN A 276 1.75 1.86 3.38
N ALA A 277 1.97 2.04 2.08
CA ALA A 277 2.86 1.22 1.27
C ALA A 277 4.32 1.16 1.72
N SER A 278 4.82 2.19 2.41
CA SER A 278 6.20 2.20 2.89
C SER A 278 6.48 1.09 3.91
N GLY A 279 5.49 0.70 4.72
CA GLY A 279 5.62 -0.38 5.69
C GLY A 279 5.76 -1.75 5.00
N ASP A 280 4.79 -2.10 4.16
CA ASP A 280 4.78 -3.39 3.45
C ASP A 280 6.00 -3.58 2.55
N ILE A 281 6.41 -2.53 1.83
CA ILE A 281 7.58 -2.59 0.94
C ILE A 281 8.87 -2.81 1.77
N HIS A 282 8.98 -2.19 2.95
CA HIS A 282 10.12 -2.41 3.84
C HIS A 282 10.16 -3.88 4.31
N LEU A 283 9.03 -4.40 4.76
CA LEU A 283 8.90 -5.78 5.24
C LEU A 283 9.21 -6.82 4.15
N LEU A 284 8.75 -6.59 2.92
CA LEU A 284 9.10 -7.45 1.79
C LEU A 284 10.60 -7.43 1.50
N LYS A 285 11.25 -6.26 1.57
CA LYS A 285 12.71 -6.14 1.39
C LYS A 285 13.47 -6.87 2.49
N ASP A 286 13.05 -6.73 3.74
CA ASP A 286 13.64 -7.41 4.90
C ASP A 286 13.46 -8.93 4.81
N MET A 287 12.35 -9.39 4.23
CA MET A 287 12.13 -10.80 3.96
C MET A 287 13.09 -11.34 2.88
N GLY A 288 13.62 -10.48 2.02
CA GLY A 288 14.59 -10.80 0.97
C GLY A 288 14.08 -10.65 -0.46
N VAL A 289 12.93 -10.00 -0.67
CA VAL A 289 12.39 -9.69 -2.01
C VAL A 289 13.19 -8.56 -2.64
N LYS A 290 13.61 -8.74 -3.90
CA LYS A 290 14.39 -7.77 -4.65
C LYS A 290 13.57 -7.14 -5.76
N PHE A 291 13.45 -5.82 -5.73
CA PHE A 291 12.81 -5.03 -6.78
C PHE A 291 13.83 -4.64 -7.86
N PRO A 292 13.51 -4.75 -9.16
CA PRO A 292 14.48 -4.59 -10.24
C PRO A 292 14.82 -3.14 -10.59
N CYS A 293 13.96 -2.18 -10.23
CA CYS A 293 14.14 -0.75 -10.52
C CYS A 293 13.87 0.12 -9.29
N PRO A 294 14.30 1.40 -9.32
CA PRO A 294 14.01 2.37 -8.26
C PRO A 294 12.50 2.51 -8.04
N ILE A 295 12.12 2.65 -6.77
CA ILE A 295 10.74 2.82 -6.34
C ILE A 295 10.49 4.31 -6.11
N ASP A 296 9.54 4.88 -6.84
CA ASP A 296 9.11 6.28 -6.73
C ASP A 296 7.85 6.39 -5.86
N TYR A 297 7.99 7.03 -4.70
CA TYR A 297 6.91 7.24 -3.74
C TYR A 297 6.16 8.56 -3.92
N ASP A 298 6.73 9.52 -4.64
CA ASP A 298 6.22 10.89 -4.70
C ASP A 298 5.50 11.18 -6.02
N LEU A 299 5.68 10.33 -7.04
CA LEU A 299 5.07 10.46 -8.36
C LEU A 299 5.33 11.83 -9.00
N LYS A 300 6.52 12.42 -8.81
CA LYS A 300 6.82 13.78 -9.28
C LYS A 300 7.01 13.85 -10.80
N THR A 301 7.66 12.83 -11.34
CA THR A 301 7.93 12.71 -12.77
C THR A 301 7.64 11.29 -13.20
N LEU A 302 6.65 11.14 -14.08
CA LEU A 302 6.32 9.86 -14.69
C LEU A 302 7.47 9.46 -15.63
N SER A 303 8.41 8.67 -15.13
CA SER A 303 9.52 8.10 -15.90
C SER A 303 9.26 6.62 -16.18
N SER A 304 9.40 6.19 -17.44
CA SER A 304 9.13 4.81 -17.87
C SER A 304 10.00 3.73 -17.21
N ASN A 305 11.06 4.10 -16.49
CA ASN A 305 12.03 3.19 -15.88
C ASN A 305 11.88 3.02 -14.36
N SER A 306 10.86 3.61 -13.73
CA SER A 306 10.63 3.55 -12.28
C SER A 306 9.38 2.74 -11.93
N ILE A 307 9.37 2.15 -10.74
CA ILE A 307 8.17 1.54 -10.16
C ILE A 307 7.45 2.60 -9.35
N TYR A 308 6.21 2.92 -9.72
CA TYR A 308 5.40 3.88 -8.97
C TYR A 308 4.86 3.25 -7.70
N VAL A 309 4.64 4.04 -6.65
CA VAL A 309 3.93 3.61 -5.45
C VAL A 309 2.63 4.38 -5.33
N LEU A 310 1.52 3.66 -5.39
CA LEU A 310 0.19 4.18 -5.17
C LEU A 310 -0.21 3.82 -3.74
N ASP A 311 -0.29 4.81 -2.87
CA ASP A 311 -0.65 4.62 -1.47
C ASP A 311 -2.06 5.17 -1.23
N THR A 312 -3.00 4.27 -0.95
CA THR A 312 -4.42 4.63 -0.77
C THR A 312 -4.64 5.51 0.46
N GLU A 313 -3.84 5.32 1.51
CA GLU A 313 -3.95 6.12 2.72
C GLU A 313 -3.47 7.56 2.44
N LYS A 314 -2.32 7.71 1.75
CA LYS A 314 -1.83 9.04 1.32
C LYS A 314 -2.81 9.73 0.39
N LEU A 315 -3.35 9.02 -0.60
CA LEU A 315 -4.32 9.55 -1.55
C LEU A 315 -5.55 10.12 -0.82
N HIS A 316 -6.09 9.37 0.13
CA HIS A 316 -7.21 9.81 0.96
C HIS A 316 -6.83 10.98 1.87
N LYS A 317 -5.68 10.91 2.54
CA LYS A 317 -5.18 12.00 3.41
C LYS A 317 -5.03 13.32 2.68
N TRP A 318 -4.59 13.29 1.44
CA TRP A 318 -4.38 14.50 0.64
C TRP A 318 -5.66 15.05 0.02
N CYS A 319 -6.68 14.20 -0.16
CA CYS A 319 -8.01 14.66 -0.57
C CYS A 319 -8.83 15.19 0.61
N TYR A 320 -8.89 14.45 1.72
CA TYR A 320 -9.90 14.65 2.78
C TYR A 320 -9.34 14.85 4.19
N GLY A 321 -8.02 14.71 4.36
CA GLY A 321 -7.35 14.81 5.66
C GLY A 321 -7.19 13.48 6.39
N GLU A 322 -6.69 13.55 7.63
CA GLU A 322 -6.31 12.39 8.45
C GLU A 322 -7.48 11.63 9.10
N ILE A 323 -8.70 12.05 8.79
CA ILE A 323 -9.91 11.47 9.36
C ILE A 323 -10.34 10.28 8.49
N CYS A 324 -10.81 9.19 9.09
CA CYS A 324 -11.29 7.99 8.39
C CYS A 324 -10.25 7.27 7.50
N CYS A 325 -8.96 7.40 7.79
CA CYS A 325 -7.89 6.79 6.97
C CYS A 325 -7.71 5.28 7.13
N ASN A 326 -8.52 4.57 7.91
CA ASN A 326 -8.37 3.13 7.99
C ASN A 326 -9.10 2.45 6.81
N LEU A 327 -8.54 1.34 6.32
CA LEU A 327 -9.07 0.63 5.16
C LEU A 327 -10.56 0.33 5.29
N GLY A 328 -11.00 -0.25 6.41
CA GLY A 328 -12.42 -0.59 6.63
C GLY A 328 -13.37 0.61 6.53
N ARG A 329 -13.03 1.75 7.14
CA ARG A 329 -13.84 2.98 7.05
C ARG A 329 -13.81 3.57 5.66
N MET A 330 -12.67 3.54 4.97
CA MET A 330 -12.59 3.98 3.59
C MET A 330 -13.50 3.13 2.68
N LEU A 331 -13.44 1.81 2.82
CA LEU A 331 -14.32 0.90 2.07
C LEU A 331 -15.81 1.18 2.35
N GLN A 332 -16.18 1.42 3.62
CA GLN A 332 -17.56 1.81 3.99
C GLN A 332 -17.96 3.16 3.39
N LEU A 333 -17.08 4.17 3.47
CA LEU A 333 -17.32 5.52 2.94
C LEU A 333 -17.59 5.52 1.44
N HIS A 334 -16.85 4.67 0.71
CA HIS A 334 -16.96 4.46 -0.73
C HIS A 334 -17.97 3.37 -1.12
N ARG A 335 -18.71 2.81 -0.15
CA ARG A 335 -19.73 1.77 -0.35
C ARG A 335 -19.20 0.52 -1.07
N ILE A 336 -17.94 0.19 -0.84
CA ILE A 336 -17.32 -1.03 -1.35
C ILE A 336 -17.64 -2.17 -0.37
N PRO A 337 -18.35 -3.23 -0.82
CA PRO A 337 -18.69 -4.35 0.04
C PRO A 337 -17.42 -5.11 0.43
N HIS A 338 -17.24 -5.32 1.73
CA HIS A 338 -16.08 -6.02 2.28
C HIS A 338 -16.47 -6.87 3.48
N SER A 339 -15.68 -7.90 3.76
CA SER A 339 -15.82 -8.78 4.92
C SER A 339 -14.45 -9.39 5.25
N PHE A 340 -14.29 -9.85 6.49
CA PHE A 340 -13.05 -10.51 6.94
C PHE A 340 -11.78 -9.69 6.65
N LEU A 341 -11.79 -8.42 7.07
CA LEU A 341 -10.58 -7.59 7.16
C LEU A 341 -9.60 -8.20 8.17
N HIS A 342 -8.31 -7.91 8.09
CA HIS A 342 -7.22 -8.61 8.80
C HIS A 342 -6.95 -10.02 8.26
N ASN A 343 -7.31 -10.20 6.99
CA ASN A 343 -6.83 -11.29 6.17
C ASN A 343 -6.06 -10.61 5.04
N SER A 344 -4.73 -10.77 5.06
CA SER A 344 -3.86 -10.02 4.13
C SER A 344 -4.28 -10.15 2.66
N GLY A 345 -4.74 -11.33 2.23
CA GLY A 345 -5.20 -11.57 0.86
C GLY A 345 -6.47 -10.77 0.51
N ASN A 346 -7.44 -10.73 1.43
CA ASN A 346 -8.63 -9.91 1.26
C ASN A 346 -8.28 -8.42 1.30
N ASP A 347 -7.41 -7.99 2.22
CA ASP A 347 -7.04 -6.59 2.39
C ASP A 347 -6.26 -6.04 1.19
N ALA A 348 -5.33 -6.82 0.62
CA ALA A 348 -4.66 -6.49 -0.63
C ALA A 348 -5.66 -6.33 -1.79
N HIS A 349 -6.68 -7.19 -1.86
CA HIS A 349 -7.72 -7.10 -2.89
C HIS A 349 -8.63 -5.88 -2.70
N TYR A 350 -9.09 -5.62 -1.48
CA TYR A 350 -9.93 -4.46 -1.19
C TYR A 350 -9.17 -3.15 -1.37
N THR A 351 -7.89 -3.11 -1.06
CA THR A 351 -7.02 -1.96 -1.34
C THR A 351 -6.94 -1.69 -2.84
N LEU A 352 -6.85 -2.74 -3.66
CA LEU A 352 -6.91 -2.62 -5.11
C LEU A 352 -8.25 -2.09 -5.61
N GLN A 353 -9.36 -2.67 -5.16
CA GLN A 353 -10.70 -2.18 -5.53
C GLN A 353 -10.91 -0.73 -5.14
N LEU A 354 -10.47 -0.36 -3.93
CA LEU A 354 -10.55 1.00 -3.42
C LEU A 354 -9.75 1.98 -4.27
N LEU A 355 -8.52 1.63 -4.67
CA LEU A 355 -7.74 2.48 -5.58
C LEU A 355 -8.44 2.66 -6.92
N LEU A 356 -8.91 1.56 -7.53
CA LEU A 356 -9.62 1.62 -8.82
C LEU A 356 -10.86 2.53 -8.72
N ALA A 357 -11.62 2.44 -7.62
CA ALA A 357 -12.78 3.31 -7.39
C ALA A 357 -12.38 4.77 -7.13
N LEU A 358 -11.31 5.01 -6.36
CA LEU A 358 -10.81 6.35 -6.06
C LEU A 358 -10.25 7.05 -7.30
N CYS A 359 -9.70 6.31 -8.25
CA CYS A 359 -9.11 6.87 -9.45
C CYS A 359 -10.06 6.89 -10.65
N ASP A 360 -11.17 6.14 -10.66
CA ASP A 360 -12.16 6.19 -11.74
C ASP A 360 -12.91 7.53 -11.76
N ILE A 361 -12.76 8.27 -12.86
CA ILE A 361 -13.40 9.57 -13.10
C ILE A 361 -14.91 9.49 -12.95
N ASN A 362 -15.54 8.42 -13.45
CA ASN A 362 -17.00 8.29 -13.39
C ASN A 362 -17.47 8.07 -11.95
N HIS A 363 -16.80 7.18 -11.21
CA HIS A 363 -17.04 6.99 -9.79
C HIS A 363 -16.86 8.30 -9.00
N ARG A 364 -15.77 9.04 -9.25
CA ARG A 364 -15.50 10.33 -8.59
C ARG A 364 -16.61 11.35 -8.83
N ARG A 365 -17.11 11.47 -10.07
CA ARG A 365 -18.22 12.36 -10.43
C ARG A 365 -19.54 11.94 -9.79
N VAL A 366 -19.94 10.67 -9.91
CA VAL A 366 -21.22 10.15 -9.38
C VAL A 366 -21.30 10.29 -7.87
N TYR A 367 -20.21 10.00 -7.15
CA TYR A 367 -20.16 10.07 -5.70
C TYR A 367 -19.72 11.44 -5.16
N ARG A 368 -19.51 12.43 -6.05
CA ARG A 368 -19.07 13.80 -5.73
C ARG A 368 -17.81 13.80 -4.87
N LEU A 369 -16.85 12.94 -5.21
CA LEU A 369 -15.60 12.77 -4.47
C LEU A 369 -14.71 14.02 -4.51
N ASP A 370 -14.86 14.85 -5.54
CA ASP A 370 -14.07 16.08 -5.73
C ASP A 370 -14.69 17.30 -5.03
N ASP A 371 -15.93 17.18 -4.56
CA ASP A 371 -16.57 18.20 -3.72
C ASP A 371 -16.11 18.02 -2.27
N LEU A 372 -15.03 18.71 -1.91
CA LEU A 372 -14.38 18.59 -0.60
C LEU A 372 -15.30 18.99 0.57
N LYS A 373 -16.27 19.88 0.34
CA LYS A 373 -17.26 20.29 1.34
C LYS A 373 -18.30 19.20 1.54
N TYR A 374 -18.84 18.66 0.46
CA TYR A 374 -19.76 17.54 0.55
C TYR A 374 -19.11 16.31 1.20
N MET A 375 -17.89 15.97 0.77
CA MET A 375 -17.19 14.77 1.24
C MET A 375 -16.82 14.83 2.71
N GLY A 376 -16.33 15.96 3.21
CA GLY A 376 -16.01 16.03 4.63
C GLY A 376 -17.23 16.18 5.54
N ASP A 377 -18.34 16.80 5.08
CA ASP A 377 -19.64 16.75 5.78
C ASP A 377 -20.13 15.29 5.90
N LYS A 378 -19.99 14.53 4.80
CA LYS A 378 -20.29 13.09 4.76
C LYS A 378 -19.39 12.30 5.73
N ILE A 379 -18.08 12.54 5.74
CA ILE A 379 -17.13 11.88 6.66
C ILE A 379 -17.48 12.17 8.13
N ARG A 380 -17.79 13.42 8.47
CA ARG A 380 -18.16 13.80 9.85
C ARG A 380 -19.48 13.19 10.29
N THR A 381 -20.47 13.21 9.39
CA THR A 381 -21.77 12.56 9.63
C THR A 381 -21.60 11.06 9.85
N PHE A 382 -20.83 10.40 8.98
CA PHE A 382 -20.51 8.98 9.10
C PHE A 382 -19.80 8.64 10.41
N LEU A 383 -18.84 9.45 10.85
CA LEU A 383 -18.18 9.25 12.14
C LEU A 383 -19.11 9.44 13.33
N ARG A 384 -20.01 10.42 13.25
CA ARG A 384 -21.05 10.61 14.27
C ARG A 384 -21.97 9.40 14.34
N GLU A 385 -22.42 8.90 13.20
CA GLU A 385 -23.27 7.70 13.10
C GLU A 385 -22.58 6.46 13.68
N ILE A 386 -21.30 6.21 13.37
CA ILE A 386 -20.53 5.10 13.96
C ILE A 386 -20.43 5.25 15.49
N LYS A 387 -20.24 6.47 15.98
CA LYS A 387 -20.13 6.75 17.42
C LYS A 387 -21.47 6.56 18.14
N GLU A 388 -22.57 6.96 17.51
CA GLU A 388 -23.93 6.88 18.05
C GLU A 388 -24.56 5.49 17.88
N SER A 389 -24.14 4.73 16.88
CA SER A 389 -24.54 3.35 16.62
C SER A 389 -23.36 2.39 16.84
N PRO A 390 -22.90 2.18 18.09
CA PRO A 390 -21.79 1.27 18.40
C PRO A 390 -22.15 -0.21 18.18
N GLY A 391 -23.40 -0.51 17.82
CA GLY A 391 -23.83 -1.83 17.40
C GLY A 391 -23.14 -2.19 16.08
N LYS A 392 -21.95 -2.80 16.19
CA LYS A 392 -21.35 -3.55 15.08
C LYS A 392 -22.46 -4.47 14.56
N VAL A 393 -22.98 -4.19 13.37
CA VAL A 393 -23.79 -5.15 12.63
C VAL A 393 -22.83 -6.25 12.24
N LEU A 394 -22.62 -7.17 13.18
CA LEU A 394 -21.84 -8.36 12.95
C LEU A 394 -22.74 -9.27 12.10
N PRO A 395 -22.25 -9.75 10.94
CA PRO A 395 -22.94 -10.81 10.22
C PRO A 395 -23.24 -11.95 11.20
N MET A 396 -24.43 -12.56 11.12
CA MET A 396 -24.76 -13.71 11.99
C MET A 396 -23.70 -14.82 11.91
N SER A 397 -23.06 -15.00 10.75
CA SER A 397 -21.92 -15.91 10.57
C SER A 397 -20.74 -15.58 11.47
N TYR A 398 -20.47 -14.30 11.75
CA TYR A 398 -19.44 -13.88 12.70
C TYR A 398 -19.81 -14.24 14.14
N ALA A 399 -21.06 -14.01 14.54
CA ALA A 399 -21.51 -14.40 15.89
C ALA A 399 -21.40 -15.92 16.09
N VAL A 400 -21.73 -16.71 15.06
CA VAL A 400 -21.58 -18.17 15.07
C VAL A 400 -20.11 -18.59 15.09
N ALA A 401 -19.26 -18.03 14.23
CA ALA A 401 -17.84 -18.34 14.21
C ALA A 401 -17.13 -18.01 15.54
N VAL A 402 -17.46 -16.87 16.15
CA VAL A 402 -16.94 -16.49 17.47
C VAL A 402 -17.40 -17.48 18.55
N LEU A 403 -18.67 -17.91 18.52
CA LEU A 403 -19.17 -18.91 19.48
C LEU A 403 -18.48 -20.27 19.29
N GLU A 404 -18.27 -20.73 18.06
CA GLU A 404 -17.53 -21.96 17.77
C GLU A 404 -16.04 -21.89 18.17
N HIS A 405 -15.43 -20.71 18.15
CA HIS A 405 -14.03 -20.50 18.53
C HIS A 405 -13.81 -20.21 20.01
N LEU A 406 -14.88 -19.89 20.76
CA LEU A 406 -14.86 -19.72 22.21
C LEU A 406 -15.01 -21.05 22.95
N ASP A 407 -15.39 -22.13 22.26
CA ASP A 407 -15.32 -23.47 22.82
C ASP A 407 -13.85 -23.83 23.09
N PRO A 408 -13.47 -24.08 24.36
CA PRO A 408 -12.10 -24.46 24.68
C PRO A 408 -11.82 -25.80 23.99
N ALA A 409 -10.81 -25.81 23.12
CA ALA A 409 -10.32 -27.03 22.51
C ALA A 409 -10.16 -28.13 23.59
N PRO A 410 -10.58 -29.38 23.32
CA PRO A 410 -10.44 -30.46 24.27
C PRO A 410 -8.98 -30.56 24.72
N ALA A 411 -8.79 -30.58 26.04
CA ALA A 411 -7.48 -30.55 26.65
C ALA A 411 -6.54 -31.57 25.98
N PRO A 412 -5.29 -31.19 25.67
CA PRO A 412 -4.34 -32.12 25.08
C PRO A 412 -4.18 -33.34 26.00
N PRO A 413 -4.10 -34.56 25.46
CA PRO A 413 -3.94 -35.76 26.27
C PRO A 413 -2.68 -35.62 27.14
N PRO A 414 -2.72 -36.11 28.40
CA PRO A 414 -1.65 -35.93 29.36
C PRO A 414 -0.32 -36.41 28.78
N ALA A 415 0.71 -35.58 28.94
CA ALA A 415 2.06 -35.87 28.47
C ALA A 415 2.53 -37.24 29.02
N PRO A 416 3.11 -38.12 28.19
CA PRO A 416 3.67 -39.36 28.69
C PRO A 416 4.77 -39.06 29.72
N ALA A 417 4.70 -39.74 30.86
CA ALA A 417 5.61 -39.60 31.98
C ALA A 417 7.09 -39.64 31.53
N PRO A 418 7.99 -38.89 32.19
CA PRO A 418 9.39 -38.81 31.81
C PRO A 418 10.04 -40.18 31.90
N GLN A 419 10.35 -40.77 30.75
CA GLN A 419 11.16 -41.97 30.68
C GLN A 419 12.59 -41.61 31.08
N LYS A 420 13.11 -42.34 32.08
CA LYS A 420 14.49 -42.27 32.55
C LYS A 420 15.49 -42.36 31.37
N PRO A 421 16.66 -41.72 31.46
CA PRO A 421 17.62 -41.69 30.36
C PRO A 421 18.21 -43.10 30.14
N ASP A 422 17.73 -43.77 29.11
CA ASP A 422 18.32 -45.03 28.65
C ASP A 422 19.62 -44.70 27.91
N LYS A 423 20.74 -45.04 28.54
CA LYS A 423 22.09 -44.85 27.99
C LYS A 423 22.25 -45.76 26.78
N GLY A 424 22.56 -45.15 25.63
CA GLY A 424 23.26 -45.81 24.53
C GLY A 424 22.46 -46.81 23.71
N LYS A 425 21.52 -46.33 22.88
CA LYS A 425 21.11 -47.05 21.67
C LYS A 425 21.06 -46.11 20.48
N GLN A 426 21.84 -46.42 19.43
CA GLN A 426 21.77 -45.76 18.13
C GLN A 426 20.31 -45.72 17.67
N LYS A 427 19.78 -44.51 17.44
CA LYS A 427 18.42 -44.30 16.94
C LYS A 427 18.27 -45.00 15.60
N SER A 428 17.58 -46.14 15.60
CA SER A 428 17.21 -46.86 14.38
C SER A 428 16.34 -45.97 13.48
N ASP A 429 16.47 -46.15 12.17
CA ASP A 429 15.79 -45.35 11.14
C ASP A 429 14.25 -45.34 11.27
N LYS A 430 13.69 -46.34 11.98
CA LYS A 430 12.26 -46.43 12.32
C LYS A 430 11.81 -45.34 13.30
N GLY A 431 12.65 -44.93 14.26
CA GLY A 431 12.33 -43.88 15.24
C GLY A 431 12.30 -42.47 14.62
N LYS A 432 13.19 -42.19 13.68
CA LYS A 432 13.17 -40.93 12.90
C LYS A 432 11.92 -40.84 12.01
N LYS A 433 11.48 -41.96 11.41
CA LYS A 433 10.25 -42.02 10.61
C LYS A 433 8.98 -41.80 11.44
N LYS A 434 8.92 -42.30 12.68
CA LYS A 434 7.77 -42.09 13.59
C LYS A 434 7.60 -40.61 13.98
N ASN A 435 8.67 -39.96 14.45
CA ASN A 435 8.64 -38.52 14.77
C ASN A 435 8.30 -37.64 13.57
N ARG A 436 8.76 -38.02 12.36
CA ARG A 436 8.43 -37.29 11.12
C ARG A 436 6.96 -37.44 10.73
N ARG A 437 6.33 -38.58 11.01
CA ARG A 437 4.89 -38.80 10.80
C ARG A 437 4.05 -38.00 11.79
N GLU A 438 4.40 -38.02 13.08
CA GLU A 438 3.69 -37.27 14.13
C GLU A 438 3.76 -35.76 13.89
N ARG A 439 4.93 -35.22 13.48
CA ARG A 439 5.04 -33.81 13.07
C ARG A 439 4.21 -33.46 11.84
N LYS A 440 4.17 -34.35 10.83
CA LYS A 440 3.33 -34.14 9.64
C LYS A 440 1.84 -34.19 9.97
N GLN A 441 1.45 -35.01 10.93
CA GLN A 441 0.06 -35.13 11.38
C GLN A 441 -0.37 -33.88 12.14
N ARG A 442 0.42 -33.42 13.11
CA ARG A 442 0.18 -32.13 13.80
C ARG A 442 0.13 -30.94 12.85
N PHE A 443 1.00 -30.92 11.84
CA PHE A 443 0.97 -29.87 10.83
C PHE A 443 -0.31 -29.89 9.98
N ARG A 444 -0.83 -31.07 9.64
CA ARG A 444 -2.12 -31.20 8.93
C ARG A 444 -3.30 -30.80 9.80
N GLU A 445 -3.23 -31.04 11.11
CA GLU A 445 -4.24 -30.59 12.08
C GLU A 445 -4.27 -29.06 12.22
N LEU A 446 -3.16 -28.37 11.89
CA LEU A 446 -3.07 -26.90 11.90
C LEU A 446 -3.53 -26.25 10.57
N LEU A 447 -3.94 -27.03 9.57
CA LEU A 447 -4.47 -26.53 8.30
C LEU A 447 -6.01 -26.61 8.34
N PRO A 448 -6.70 -25.57 8.81
CA PRO A 448 -8.15 -25.58 8.82
C PRO A 448 -8.68 -25.64 7.38
N GLN A 449 -9.72 -26.46 7.21
CA GLN A 449 -10.57 -26.44 6.03
C GLN A 449 -11.81 -25.66 6.43
N THR A 450 -11.98 -24.48 5.82
CA THR A 450 -13.13 -23.61 6.07
C THR A 450 -14.10 -23.70 4.89
N GLU A 451 -15.30 -23.15 5.06
CA GLU A 451 -16.27 -23.01 3.96
C GLU A 451 -15.73 -22.15 2.79
N PHE A 452 -14.63 -21.42 3.02
CA PHE A 452 -13.95 -20.57 2.06
C PHE A 452 -12.70 -21.24 1.44
N HIS A 453 -12.77 -22.53 1.09
CA HIS A 453 -11.69 -23.34 0.48
C HIS A 453 -10.48 -23.66 1.38
N GLY A 454 -10.31 -22.97 2.52
CA GLY A 454 -9.34 -23.31 3.56
C GLY A 454 -7.86 -23.18 3.14
N MET A 455 -6.98 -23.78 3.94
CA MET A 455 -5.53 -23.69 3.74
C MET A 455 -4.95 -24.93 3.09
N ARG A 456 -4.03 -24.73 2.14
CA ARG A 456 -3.30 -25.82 1.50
C ARG A 456 -1.80 -25.62 1.54
N ALA A 457 -1.09 -26.62 2.03
CA ALA A 457 0.37 -26.60 2.13
C ALA A 457 1.05 -27.13 0.87
N TYR A 458 2.08 -26.41 0.43
CA TYR A 458 2.87 -26.75 -0.74
C TYR A 458 4.35 -26.85 -0.41
N ASP A 459 5.03 -27.85 -0.96
CA ASP A 459 6.46 -28.03 -0.70
C ASP A 459 7.33 -26.98 -1.42
N THR A 460 6.88 -26.49 -2.58
CA THR A 460 7.61 -25.51 -3.41
C THR A 460 6.69 -24.43 -3.96
N ALA A 461 7.25 -23.26 -4.25
CA ALA A 461 6.54 -22.12 -4.84
C ALA A 461 5.91 -22.46 -6.19
N GLU A 462 6.58 -23.25 -7.05
CA GLU A 462 6.08 -23.57 -8.39
C GLU A 462 4.83 -24.44 -8.33
N ARG A 463 4.76 -25.38 -7.37
CA ARG A 463 3.58 -26.22 -7.19
C ARG A 463 2.40 -25.43 -6.63
N ALA A 464 2.66 -24.45 -5.77
CA ALA A 464 1.64 -23.53 -5.28
C ALA A 464 1.08 -22.67 -6.43
N PHE A 465 1.98 -22.12 -7.27
CA PHE A 465 1.57 -21.33 -8.44
C PHE A 465 0.78 -22.15 -9.47
N LEU A 466 1.22 -23.38 -9.76
CA LEU A 466 0.48 -24.29 -10.64
C LEU A 466 -0.91 -24.64 -10.12
N ALA A 467 -1.13 -24.59 -8.81
CA ALA A 467 -2.44 -24.85 -8.23
C ALA A 467 -3.41 -23.67 -8.42
N THR A 468 -2.91 -22.43 -8.51
CA THR A 468 -3.73 -21.23 -8.70
C THR A 468 -4.14 -20.99 -10.16
N LEU A 469 -3.58 -21.76 -11.10
CA LEU A 469 -3.91 -21.67 -12.53
C LEU A 469 -4.98 -22.66 -12.99
N LYS A 470 -5.40 -23.58 -12.11
CA LYS A 470 -6.50 -24.51 -12.36
C LYS A 470 -7.82 -23.86 -11.99
#